data_AF-A0A953MVJ4-F1
#
_entry.id   AF-A0A953MVJ4-F1
#
_cell.length_a   1.000
_cell.length_b   1.000
_cell.length_c   1.000
_cell.angle_alpha   90.00
_cell.angle_beta   90.00
_cell.angle_gamma   90.00
#
_symmetry.space_group_name_H-M   'P 1'
#
loop_
_entity.id
_entity.type
_entity.pdbx_description
1 polymer ?
#
loop_
_entity_poly.entity_id
_entity_poly.type
_entity_poly.pdbx_seq_one_letter_code
_entity_poly.pdbx_strand_id
1 'polypeptide(L)' 'MKENGRKMLELSQQVLQKVSFDPRLFQKELVKAARWVGARDQLLLKAWCLATFGHMYKDVILEVFQRSMRA' A
#
# COMPACT_ATOMS: atom_id res chain seq x y z
N MET A 1 8.43 -15.68 -14.98
CA MET A 1 7.29 -15.11 -14.22
C MET A 1 7.73 -13.95 -13.30
N LYS A 2 8.27 -12.84 -13.85
CA LYS A 2 8.77 -11.69 -13.05
C LYS A 2 8.01 -10.37 -13.28
N GLU A 3 6.97 -10.36 -14.13
CA GLU A 3 6.34 -9.13 -14.62
C GLU A 3 5.09 -8.71 -13.83
N ASN A 4 4.32 -9.67 -13.28
CA ASN A 4 3.05 -9.36 -12.62
C ASN A 4 3.18 -8.62 -11.28
N GLY A 5 4.26 -8.82 -10.53
CA GLY A 5 4.46 -8.16 -9.21
C GLY A 5 4.64 -6.64 -9.34
N ARG A 6 5.48 -6.21 -10.28
CA ARG A 6 5.71 -4.78 -10.58
C ARG A 6 4.42 -4.08 -11.03
N LYS A 7 3.65 -4.72 -11.91
CA LYS A 7 2.38 -4.17 -12.40
C LYS A 7 1.36 -3.94 -11.28
N MET A 8 1.28 -4.83 -10.28
CA MET A 8 0.38 -4.64 -9.13
C MET A 8 0.86 -3.53 -8.19
N LEU A 9 2.17 -3.36 -8.03
CA LEU A 9 2.73 -2.26 -7.24
C LEU A 9 2.38 -0.90 -7.86
N GLU A 10 2.62 -0.73 -9.17
CA GLU A 10 2.36 0.52 -9.88
C GLU A 10 0.85 0.88 -9.87
N LEU A 11 -0.02 -0.09 -10.14
CA LEU A 11 -1.47 0.13 -10.06
C LEU A 11 -1.91 0.51 -8.64
N SER A 12 -1.36 -0.16 -7.62
CA SER A 12 -1.65 0.17 -6.22
C SER A 12 -1.25 1.61 -5.88
N GLN A 13 -0.07 2.05 -6.32
CA GLN A 13 0.40 3.44 -6.12
C GLN A 13 -0.54 4.45 -6.78
N GLN A 14 -0.95 4.22 -8.03
CA GLN A 14 -1.89 5.11 -8.74
C GLN A 14 -3.25 5.19 -8.05
N VAL A 15 -3.81 4.06 -7.60
CA VAL A 15 -5.08 4.05 -6.88
C VAL A 15 -4.95 4.82 -5.57
N LEU A 16 -3.90 4.57 -4.79
CA LEU A 16 -3.66 5.23 -3.51
C LEU A 16 -3.51 6.74 -3.64
N GLN A 17 -2.84 7.23 -4.69
CA GLN A 17 -2.78 8.66 -5.00
C GLN A 17 -4.16 9.25 -5.30
N LYS A 18 -5.01 8.52 -6.04
CA LYS A 18 -6.35 9.01 -6.39
C LYS A 18 -7.28 9.05 -5.19
N VAL A 19 -7.11 8.18 -4.20
CA VAL A 19 -8.00 8.09 -3.04
C VAL A 19 -7.44 8.76 -1.78
N SER A 20 -6.24 9.34 -1.82
CA SER A 20 -5.58 9.89 -0.62
C SER A 20 -6.29 11.10 0.00
N PHE A 21 -7.27 11.68 -0.70
CA PHE A 21 -8.09 12.78 -0.19
C PHE A 21 -9.10 12.34 0.89
N ASP A 22 -9.43 11.05 0.97
CA ASP A 22 -10.36 10.52 1.98
C ASP A 22 -9.67 9.44 2.83
N PRO A 23 -9.59 9.60 4.16
CA PRO A 23 -8.87 8.68 5.04
C PRO A 23 -9.46 7.27 5.06
N ARG A 24 -10.79 7.15 4.96
CA ARG A 24 -11.48 5.85 4.99
C ARG A 24 -11.27 5.10 3.69
N LEU A 25 -11.35 5.80 2.56
CA LEU A 25 -11.10 5.23 1.24
C LEU A 25 -9.63 4.86 1.05
N PHE A 26 -8.72 5.73 1.51
CA PHE A 26 -7.29 5.43 1.52
C PHE A 26 -6.97 4.15 2.28
N GLN A 27 -7.46 4.01 3.52
CA GLN A 27 -7.27 2.79 4.31
C GLN A 27 -7.83 1.56 3.60
N LYS A 28 -9.05 1.66 3.04
CA LYS A 28 -9.71 0.56 2.33
C LYS A 28 -8.90 0.08 1.12
N GLU A 29 -8.41 1.00 0.29
CA GLU A 29 -7.60 0.63 -0.89
C GLU A 29 -6.19 0.20 -0.49
N LEU A 30 -5.61 0.73 0.59
CA LEU A 30 -4.31 0.29 1.11
C LEU A 30 -4.33 -1.16 1.59
N VAL A 31 -5.41 -1.58 2.25
CA VAL A 31 -5.60 -2.99 2.64
C VAL A 31 -5.66 -3.91 1.42
N LYS A 32 -6.33 -3.48 0.34
CA LYS A 32 -6.36 -4.25 -0.92
C LYS A 32 -4.98 -4.32 -1.56
N ALA A 33 -4.32 -3.17 -1.68
CA ALA A 33 -2.98 -3.07 -2.26
C ALA A 33 -1.99 -4.00 -1.55
N ALA A 34 -1.95 -3.98 -0.21
CA ALA A 34 -1.09 -4.85 0.58
C ALA A 34 -1.35 -6.35 0.35
N ARG A 35 -2.60 -6.74 0.03
CA ARG A 35 -2.96 -8.14 -0.30
C ARG A 35 -2.64 -8.52 -1.74
N TRP A 36 -2.73 -7.59 -2.68
CA TRP A 36 -2.53 -7.86 -4.11
C TRP A 36 -1.07 -7.84 -4.53
N VAL A 37 -0.25 -7.02 -3.88
CA VAL A 37 1.20 -7.04 -4.12
C VAL A 37 1.82 -8.28 -3.45
N GLY A 38 2.76 -8.92 -4.13
CA GLY A 38 3.47 -10.07 -3.57
C GLY A 38 4.31 -9.69 -2.36
N ALA A 39 4.69 -10.67 -1.53
CA ALA A 39 5.43 -10.44 -0.28
C ALA A 39 6.70 -9.57 -0.44
N ARG A 40 7.43 -9.73 -1.55
CA ARG A 40 8.60 -8.89 -1.86
C ARG A 40 8.24 -7.42 -2.10
N ASP A 41 7.12 -7.18 -2.77
CA ASP A 41 6.68 -5.84 -3.16
C ASP A 41 5.91 -5.14 -2.04
N GLN A 42 5.42 -5.87 -1.02
CA GLN A 42 4.80 -5.27 0.17
C GLN A 42 5.75 -4.32 0.90
N LEU A 43 7.03 -4.66 1.03
CA LEU A 43 8.01 -3.79 1.69
C LEU A 43 8.24 -2.50 0.88
N LEU A 44 8.31 -2.61 -0.46
CA LEU A 44 8.44 -1.47 -1.35
C LEU A 44 7.20 -0.57 -1.29
N LEU A 45 6.00 -1.16 -1.33
CA LEU A 45 4.75 -0.42 -1.20
C LEU A 45 4.68 0.31 0.15
N LYS A 46 5.06 -0.36 1.26
CA LYS A 46 5.09 0.25 2.59
C LYS A 46 6.03 1.45 2.65
N ALA A 47 7.27 1.30 2.18
CA ALA A 47 8.26 2.36 2.19
C ALA A 47 7.76 3.58 1.39
N TRP A 48 7.21 3.32 0.20
CA TRP A 48 6.65 4.37 -0.64
C TRP A 48 5.42 5.07 -0.02
N CYS A 49 4.52 4.32 0.63
CA CYS A 49 3.37 4.91 1.33
C CYS A 49 3.82 5.81 2.48
N LEU A 50 4.81 5.39 3.28
CA LEU A 50 5.35 6.21 4.36
C LEU A 50 6.03 7.48 3.83
N ALA A 51 6.79 7.38 2.73
CA ALA A 51 7.44 8.53 2.12
C ALA A 51 6.42 9.53 1.54
N THR A 52 5.35 9.05 0.91
CA THR A 52 4.38 9.89 0.19
C THR A 52 3.28 10.44 1.12
N PHE A 53 2.76 9.59 2.01
CA PHE A 53 1.56 9.88 2.81
C PHE A 53 1.81 9.80 4.32
N GLY A 54 3.04 9.52 4.77
CA GLY A 54 3.33 9.35 6.19
C GLY A 54 2.99 10.58 7.03
N HIS A 55 3.06 11.78 6.48
CA HIS A 55 2.66 13.01 7.18
C HIS A 55 1.16 13.04 7.54
N MET A 56 0.30 12.31 6.82
CA MET A 56 -1.14 12.22 7.08
C MET A 56 -1.56 10.87 7.70
N TYR A 57 -0.98 9.77 7.21
CA TYR A 57 -1.52 8.42 7.41
C TYR A 57 -0.50 7.43 8.01
N LYS A 58 0.54 7.90 8.69
CA LYS A 58 1.60 7.04 9.27
C LYS A 58 1.02 5.84 10.04
N ASP A 59 0.12 6.09 10.99
CA ASP A 59 -0.39 5.04 11.87
C ASP A 59 -1.24 4.03 11.10
N VAL A 60 -2.09 4.51 10.18
CA VAL A 60 -2.89 3.68 9.28
C VAL A 60 -1.99 2.78 8.42
N ILE A 61 -0.91 3.34 7.86
CA ILE A 61 0.04 2.58 7.03
C ILE A 61 0.73 1.51 7.86
N LEU A 62 1.21 1.84 9.05
CA LEU A 62 1.89 0.88 9.92
C LEU A 62 0.95 -0.26 10.34
N GLU A 63 -0.29 0.05 10.70
CA GLU A 63 -1.30 -0.95 11.10
C GLU A 63 -1.61 -1.93 9.96
N VAL A 64 -1.87 -1.44 8.75
CA VAL A 64 -2.24 -2.29 7.60
C VAL A 64 -1.11 -3.25 7.24
N PHE A 65 0.13 -2.77 7.24
CA PHE A 65 1.28 -3.62 6.91
C PHE A 65 1.67 -4.54 8.07
N GLN A 66 1.48 -4.14 9.32
CA GLN A 66 1.66 -5.04 10.47
C GLN A 66 0.70 -6.24 10.40
N ARG A 67 -0.55 -6.02 9.96
CA ARG A 67 -1.53 -7.11 9.78
C ARG A 67 -1.21 -7.97 8.55
N SER A 68 -0.80 -7.36 7.45
CA SER A 68 -0.59 -8.07 6.18
C SER A 68 0.70 -8.89 6.13
N MET A 69 1.76 -8.47 6.84
CA MET A 69 3.06 -9.16 6.86
C MET A 69 3.19 -10.24 7.94
N ARG A 70 2.14 -10.51 8.72
CA ARG A 70 2.10 -11.56 9.75
C ARG A 70 1.56 -12.91 9.23
N ALA A 71 1.23 -13.01 7.94
CA ALA A 71 0.68 -14.20 7.31
C ALA A 71 1.78 -15.09 6.72
#